data_AF-A0A6G9NBS8-F1
#
_entry.id   AF-A0A6G9NBS8-F1
#
_cell.length_a   1.000
_cell.length_b   1.000
_cell.length_c   1.000
_cell.angle_alpha   90.00
_cell.angle_beta   90.00
_cell.angle_gamma   90.00
#
_symmetry.space_group_name_H-M   'P 1'
#
loop_
_entity.id
_entity.type
_entity.pdbx_description
1 polymer ?
#
loop_
_entity_poly.entity_id
_entity_poly.type
_entity_poly.pdbx_seq_one_letter_code
_entity_poly.pdbx_strand_id
1 'polypeptide(L)'
;MSARPSLPARLHRAFTQHPASVGESYGEHCASALRFGLAMIAAGLACILHAFVPFLFVRTGSRQVVRLHESMVTHRSRLPEPIDFVI
;
A
#
# COMPACT_ATOMS: atom_id res chain seq x y z
N MET A 1 -23.80 27.69 6.76
CA MET A 1 -22.70 28.16 5.89
C MET A 1 -21.42 27.45 6.33
N SER A 2 -21.11 26.27 5.76
CA SER A 2 -19.94 25.48 6.18
C SER A 2 -18.69 26.06 5.51
N ALA A 3 -17.83 26.72 6.30
CA ALA A 3 -16.58 27.27 5.80
C ALA A 3 -15.72 26.13 5.23
N ARG A 4 -15.44 26.17 3.92
CA ARG A 4 -14.55 25.23 3.27
C ARG A 4 -13.17 25.35 3.92
N PRO A 5 -12.59 24.27 4.49
CA PRO A 5 -11.28 24.34 5.12
C PRO A 5 -10.22 24.74 4.08
N SER A 6 -9.24 25.53 4.52
CA SER A 6 -8.08 25.92 3.73
C SER A 6 -7.30 24.68 3.27
N LEU A 7 -6.61 24.76 2.12
CA LEU A 7 -5.77 23.68 1.57
C LEU A 7 -4.83 23.03 2.62
N PRO A 8 -4.12 23.79 3.47
CA PRO A 8 -3.27 23.22 4.53
C PRO A 8 -4.05 22.36 5.53
N ALA A 9 -5.26 22.76 5.90
CA ALA A 9 -6.10 22.02 6.84
C ALA A 9 -6.63 20.69 6.25
N ARG A 10 -6.80 20.62 4.92
CA ARG A 10 -7.17 19.37 4.22
C ARG A 10 -6.01 18.40 4.13
N LEU A 11 -4.81 18.89 3.82
CA LEU A 11 -3.59 18.09 3.79
C LEU A 11 -3.28 17.53 5.18
N HIS A 12 -3.35 18.37 6.22
CA HIS A 12 -3.17 17.92 7.61
C HIS A 12 -4.14 16.78 7.95
N ARG A 13 -5.42 16.90 7.59
CA ARG A 13 -6.40 15.81 7.79
C ARG A 13 -6.02 14.55 7.02
N ALA A 14 -5.60 14.64 5.77
CA ALA A 14 -5.22 13.46 4.98
C ALA A 14 -4.03 12.70 5.62
N PHE A 15 -3.04 13.41 6.16
CA PHE A 15 -1.86 12.78 6.77
C PHE A 15 -2.06 12.35 8.23
N THR A 16 -3.10 12.81 8.92
CA THR A 16 -3.35 12.50 10.35
C THR A 16 -4.60 11.68 10.59
N GLN A 17 -5.72 11.98 9.92
CA GLN A 17 -6.97 11.26 10.10
C GLN A 17 -6.97 9.91 9.42
N HIS A 18 -6.25 9.75 8.31
CA HIS A 18 -6.21 8.48 7.60
C HIS A 18 -5.40 7.40 8.37
N PRO A 19 -4.14 7.62 8.80
CA PRO A 19 -3.44 6.67 9.66
C PRO A 19 -4.21 6.40 10.97
N ALA A 20 -4.78 7.44 11.58
CA ALA A 20 -5.56 7.30 12.80
C ALA A 20 -6.85 6.46 12.60
N SER A 21 -7.44 6.47 11.40
CA SER A 21 -8.63 5.66 11.09
C SER A 21 -8.36 4.16 11.03
N VAL A 22 -7.10 3.77 10.80
CA VAL A 22 -6.64 2.38 10.80
C VAL A 22 -5.85 2.01 12.06
N GLY A 23 -5.72 2.94 13.02
CA GLY A 23 -5.04 2.72 14.29
C GLY A 23 -3.51 2.82 14.24
N GLU A 24 -2.95 3.39 13.17
CA GLU A 24 -1.50 3.53 12.97
C GLU A 24 -1.03 4.97 13.19
N SER A 25 0.19 5.14 13.69
CA SER A 25 0.87 6.43 13.58
C SER A 25 1.23 6.71 12.11
N TYR A 26 1.35 7.98 11.74
CA TYR A 26 1.74 8.36 10.37
C TYR A 26 3.05 7.69 9.93
N GLY A 27 4.01 7.55 10.84
CA GLY A 27 5.29 6.91 10.53
C GLY A 27 5.16 5.41 10.23
N GLU A 28 4.35 4.69 11.01
CA GLU A 28 4.06 3.26 10.80
C GLU A 28 3.34 3.05 9.47
N HIS A 29 2.29 3.83 9.24
CA HIS A 29 1.50 3.76 8.01
C HIS A 29 2.35 4.09 6.77
N CYS A 30 3.12 5.17 6.81
CA CYS A 30 4.01 5.56 5.73
C CYS A 30 5.08 4.48 5.45
N ALA A 31 5.68 3.89 6.48
CA ALA A 31 6.67 2.83 6.31
C ALA A 31 6.05 1.55 5.75
N SER A 32 4.85 1.17 6.18
CA SER A 32 4.07 0.05 5.63
C SER A 32 3.78 0.28 4.14
N ALA A 33 3.15 1.42 3.82
CA ALA A 33 2.83 1.87 2.47
C ALA A 33 4.04 1.81 1.53
N LEU A 34 5.16 2.41 1.95
CA LEU A 34 6.38 2.44 1.16
C LEU A 34 6.97 1.05 0.94
N ARG A 35 7.03 0.19 1.97
CA ARG A 35 7.60 -1.16 1.85
C ARG A 35 6.82 -2.01 0.85
N PHE A 36 5.49 -1.95 0.90
CA PHE A 36 4.65 -2.69 -0.02
C PHE A 36 4.74 -2.14 -1.45
N GLY A 37 4.70 -0.81 -1.61
CA GLY A 37 4.82 -0.17 -2.91
C GLY A 37 6.15 -0.48 -3.60
N LEU A 38 7.26 -0.42 -2.86
CA LEU A 38 8.58 -0.82 -3.39
C LEU A 38 8.61 -2.30 -3.79
N ALA A 39 7.98 -3.18 -3.02
CA ALA A 39 7.88 -4.60 -3.37
C ALA A 39 7.04 -4.85 -4.63
N MET A 40 5.97 -4.07 -4.87
CA MET A 40 5.19 -4.10 -6.11
C MET A 40 6.02 -3.62 -7.31
N ILE A 41 6.75 -2.50 -7.17
CA ILE A 41 7.62 -1.97 -8.23
C ILE A 41 8.68 -3.01 -8.60
N ALA A 42 9.32 -3.62 -7.61
CA ALA A 42 10.32 -4.66 -7.84
C ALA A 42 9.72 -5.88 -8.55
N ALA A 43 8.52 -6.32 -8.15
CA ALA A 43 7.81 -7.42 -8.81
C ALA A 43 7.45 -7.09 -10.27
N GLY A 44 6.96 -5.87 -10.53
CA GLY A 44 6.65 -5.39 -11.87
C GLY A 44 7.90 -5.33 -12.76
N LEU A 45 9.00 -4.79 -12.25
CA LEU A 45 10.28 -4.76 -12.96
C LEU A 45 10.77 -6.18 -13.28
N ALA A 46 10.66 -7.11 -12.32
CA ALA A 46 11.03 -8.50 -12.53
C ALA A 46 10.21 -9.15 -13.67
N CYS A 47 8.91 -8.89 -13.73
CA CYS A 47 8.05 -9.36 -14.83
C CYS A 47 8.43 -8.75 -16.18
N ILE A 48 8.72 -7.44 -16.22
CA ILE A 48 9.16 -6.76 -17.45
C ILE A 48 10.47 -7.37 -17.96
N LEU A 49 11.46 -7.54 -17.08
CA LEU A 49 12.73 -8.15 -17.45
C LEU A 49 12.58 -9.61 -17.89
N HIS A 50 11.70 -10.37 -17.23
CA HIS A 50 11.35 -11.74 -17.65
C HIS A 50 10.74 -11.79 -19.06
N ALA A 51 9.92 -10.80 -19.44
CA ALA A 51 9.33 -10.75 -20.77
C ALA A 51 10.38 -10.62 -21.89
N PHE A 52 11.50 -9.94 -21.63
CA PHE A 52 12.63 -9.85 -22.56
C PHE A 52 13.60 -11.04 -22.43
N VAL A 53 13.74 -11.59 -21.22
CA VAL A 53 14.70 -12.65 -20.89
C VAL A 53 13.98 -13.77 -20.12
N PRO A 54 13.37 -14.75 -20.81
CA PRO A 54 12.41 -15.70 -20.22
C PRO A 54 12.96 -16.63 -19.12
N PHE A 55 14.28 -16.74 -18.98
CA PHE A 55 14.91 -17.53 -17.91
C PHE A 55 15.24 -16.70 -16.67
N LEU A 56 15.13 -15.37 -16.72
CA LEU A 56 15.37 -14.49 -15.60
C LEU A 56 14.07 -14.32 -14.78
N PHE A 57 14.15 -14.30 -13.45
CA PHE A 57 13.01 -14.01 -12.56
C PHE A 57 11.73 -14.87 -12.73
N VAL A 58 11.85 -16.10 -13.24
CA VAL A 58 10.75 -17.03 -13.58
C VAL A 58 9.63 -17.13 -12.53
N ARG A 59 9.99 -17.03 -11.23
CA ARG A 59 9.03 -17.13 -10.12
C ARG A 59 9.02 -15.90 -9.22
N THR A 60 9.71 -14.83 -9.57
CA THR A 60 9.85 -13.65 -8.70
C THR A 60 8.55 -12.87 -8.64
N GLY A 61 7.91 -12.62 -9.79
CA GLY A 61 6.64 -11.91 -9.86
C GLY A 61 5.53 -12.63 -9.08
N SER A 62 5.32 -13.92 -9.36
CA SER A 62 4.28 -14.71 -8.70
C SER A 62 4.50 -14.85 -7.19
N ARG A 63 5.75 -15.08 -6.73
CA ARG A 63 6.05 -15.12 -5.30
C ARG A 63 5.78 -13.79 -4.60
N GLN A 64 6.10 -12.67 -5.24
CA GLN A 64 5.82 -11.36 -4.67
C GLN A 64 4.32 -11.09 -4.60
N VAL A 65 3.54 -11.45 -5.62
CA VAL A 65 2.07 -11.33 -5.57
C VAL A 65 1.48 -12.15 -4.42
N VAL A 66 1.89 -13.40 -4.25
CA VAL A 66 1.43 -14.25 -3.14
C VAL A 66 1.76 -13.61 -1.81
N ARG A 67 3.00 -13.17 -1.61
CA ARG A 67 3.46 -12.55 -0.36
C ARG A 67 2.71 -11.24 -0.05
N LEU A 68 2.51 -10.39 -1.06
CA LEU A 68 1.79 -9.13 -0.90
C LEU A 68 0.31 -9.38 -0.58
N HIS A 69 -0.29 -10.37 -1.23
CA HIS A 69 -1.67 -10.78 -0.94
C HIS A 69 -1.81 -11.36 0.48
N GLU A 70 -0.88 -12.21 0.91
CA GLU A 70 -0.85 -12.70 2.29
C GLU A 70 -0.74 -11.56 3.30
N SER A 71 0.13 -10.57 3.06
CA SER A 71 0.22 -9.37 3.90
C SER A 71 -1.11 -8.61 3.99
N MET A 72 -1.80 -8.41 2.87
CA MET A 72 -3.12 -7.74 2.86
C MET A 72 -4.18 -8.51 3.65
N VAL A 73 -4.23 -9.84 3.48
CA VAL A 73 -5.23 -10.68 4.16
C VAL A 73 -4.95 -10.78 5.67
N THR A 74 -3.68 -10.84 6.06
CA THR A 74 -3.26 -10.92 7.48
C THR A 74 -3.46 -9.62 8.25
N HIS A 75 -3.26 -8.47 7.58
CA HIS A 75 -3.37 -7.15 8.22
C HIS A 75 -4.75 -6.50 8.01
N ARG A 76 -5.72 -7.23 7.46
CA ARG A 76 -7.09 -6.74 7.30
C ARG A 76 -7.68 -6.38 8.68
N SER A 77 -8.05 -5.12 8.86
CA SER A 77 -8.89 -4.69 9.98
C SER A 77 -10.29 -5.29 9.82
N ARG A 78 -10.95 -5.69 10.90
CA ARG A 78 -12.32 -6.26 10.86
C ARG A 78 -13.42 -5.19 10.70
N LEU A 79 -13.04 -3.98 10.30
CA LEU A 79 -13.99 -2.88 10.15
C LEU A 79 -14.83 -3.09 8.88
N PRO A 80 -16.05 -2.54 8.80
CA PRO A 80 -16.92 -2.76 7.66
C PRO A 80 -16.94 -1.53 6.75
N GLU A 81 -15.90 -1.30 5.94
CA GLU A 81 -15.91 -0.26 4.88
C GLU A 81 -15.12 -0.72 3.64
N PRO A 82 -15.43 -0.22 2.42
CA PRO A 82 -15.16 -0.93 1.17
C PRO A 82 -13.67 -1.01 0.74
N ILE A 83 -12.74 -0.52 1.56
CA ILE A 83 -11.32 -0.43 1.20
C ILE A 83 -10.41 -0.69 2.41
N ASP A 84 -10.63 -1.76 3.18
CA ASP A 84 -9.72 -2.20 4.26
C ASP A 84 -8.37 -2.77 3.75
N PHE A 85 -8.00 -2.49 2.49
CA PHE A 85 -6.74 -2.90 1.86
C PHE A 85 -5.68 -1.79 1.86
N VAL A 86 -5.92 -0.69 2.58
CA VAL A 86 -4.98 0.43 2.56
C VAL A 86 -3.70 0.00 3.28
N ILE A 87 -2.69 -0.16 2.44
CA ILE A 87 -1.29 -0.35 2.78
C ILE A 87 -0.75 0.85 3.56
#